data_AF-A0A1V6D020-F1
#
_entry.id   AF-A0A1V6D020-F1
#
_cell.length_a   1.000
_cell.length_b   1.000
_cell.length_c   1.000
_cell.angle_alpha   90.00
_cell.angle_beta   90.00
_cell.angle_gamma   90.00
#
_symmetry.space_group_name_H-M   'P 1'
#
loop_
_entity.id
_entity.type
_entity.pdbx_description
1 polymer ?
#
loop_
_entity_poly.entity_id
_entity_poly.type
_entity_poly.pdbx_seq_one_letter_code
_entity_poly.pdbx_strand_id
1 'polypeptide(L)'
;MTLGEYMDEDADPRDWDLRGLSSWAMSRFGVNLSQNQLRKMDADEIARQLSLAASQRIDEINLSGLTQFLEEDFARRALGAWVQGKFAIELSLEDLAGEVEDVRTRLHDKIDRAYAQREVEYPVEYALDMTLAHGGLENVYSATALAEWANRKYGLILTADELREMGMDEARRRLVAESQSWLAGDRLERFLREQLGSDPGPQQAIELVRSRFDTELGMQDFDGDVFGVTLQTARKFLRREMNELERFVLLQIVDSSWKDHLLAMDHLKSAIGLRSYAEQDPRVAYKREGGKQFQDMLAGVRDKVTDMIFKVKLSAEAQVNSVYQISSAVHEQLQGYDHLAQDMADQAAAATPQKIETIRRDVPRVGRNDPCPCGSGKKFKKCCGKDVE
;
A
#
# COMPACT_ATOMS: atom_id res chain seq x y z
N MET A 1 -14.39 -26.59 22.59
CA MET A 1 -15.58 -27.37 22.23
C MET A 1 -15.21 -28.67 21.56
N THR A 2 -15.10 -29.68 22.41
CA THR A 2 -14.95 -31.09 22.06
C THR A 2 -16.24 -31.84 22.44
N LEU A 3 -16.40 -33.07 21.97
CA LEU A 3 -17.53 -33.92 22.35
C LEU A 3 -17.61 -34.12 23.87
N GLY A 4 -16.45 -34.19 24.55
CA GLY A 4 -16.33 -34.35 26.00
C GLY A 4 -16.88 -33.21 26.84
N GLU A 5 -17.09 -32.02 26.25
CA GLU A 5 -17.73 -30.90 26.96
C GLU A 5 -19.24 -31.07 27.11
N TYR A 6 -19.86 -31.96 26.32
CA TYR A 6 -21.29 -32.27 26.35
C TYR A 6 -21.58 -33.68 26.88
N MET A 7 -20.60 -34.56 26.75
CA MET A 7 -20.67 -35.97 27.11
C MET A 7 -19.39 -36.35 27.85
N ASP A 8 -19.40 -36.16 29.16
CA ASP A 8 -18.34 -36.67 30.01
C ASP A 8 -18.44 -38.21 30.06
N GLU A 9 -17.33 -38.89 29.74
CA GLU A 9 -17.24 -40.36 29.69
C GLU A 9 -17.38 -40.99 31.09
N ASP A 10 -17.04 -40.22 32.14
CA ASP A 10 -17.13 -40.66 33.53
C ASP A 10 -18.49 -40.33 34.19
N ALA A 11 -19.37 -39.59 33.51
CA ALA A 11 -20.69 -39.19 34.00
C ALA A 11 -21.81 -40.15 33.57
N ASP A 12 -22.89 -40.20 34.35
CA ASP A 12 -24.10 -40.94 33.94
C ASP A 12 -24.65 -40.32 32.64
N PRO A 13 -24.95 -41.12 31.59
CA PRO A 13 -25.54 -40.63 30.34
C PRO A 13 -26.82 -39.78 30.50
N ARG A 14 -27.48 -39.85 31.66
CA ARG A 14 -28.62 -39.00 32.03
C ARG A 14 -28.24 -37.54 32.29
N ASP A 15 -26.99 -37.31 32.68
CA ASP A 15 -26.43 -35.99 33.01
C ASP A 15 -25.78 -35.31 31.81
N TRP A 16 -25.70 -35.99 30.65
CA TRP A 16 -25.20 -35.39 29.41
C TRP A 16 -26.06 -34.20 28.96
N ASP A 17 -25.40 -33.14 28.48
CA ASP A 17 -26.08 -31.99 27.88
C ASP A 17 -26.49 -32.29 26.44
N LEU A 18 -27.57 -33.07 26.29
CA LEU A 18 -28.12 -33.46 24.99
C LEU A 18 -28.63 -32.27 24.18
N ARG A 19 -28.99 -31.16 24.84
CA ARG A 19 -29.47 -29.96 24.16
C ARG A 19 -28.31 -29.19 23.55
N GLY A 20 -27.23 -28.98 24.31
CA GLY A 20 -25.98 -28.40 23.84
C GLY A 20 -25.36 -29.24 22.73
N LEU A 21 -25.31 -30.56 22.92
CA LEU A 21 -24.79 -31.50 21.92
C LEU A 21 -25.55 -31.43 20.59
N SER A 22 -26.89 -31.45 20.63
CA SER A 22 -27.75 -31.33 19.45
C SER A 22 -27.53 -30.00 18.71
N SER A 23 -27.49 -28.88 19.46
CA SER A 23 -27.24 -27.56 18.89
C SER A 23 -25.83 -27.45 18.29
N TRP A 24 -24.83 -28.05 18.95
CA TRP A 24 -23.46 -28.06 18.47
C TRP A 24 -23.30 -28.91 17.21
N ALA A 25 -23.88 -30.12 17.19
CA ALA A 25 -23.89 -31.00 16.03
C ALA A 25 -24.48 -30.31 14.78
N MET A 26 -25.60 -29.61 14.96
CA MET A 26 -26.23 -28.85 13.89
C MET A 26 -25.38 -27.65 13.44
N SER A 27 -24.84 -26.87 14.38
CA SER A 27 -24.03 -25.68 14.07
C SER A 27 -22.70 -26.04 13.39
N ARG A 28 -22.01 -27.07 13.90
CA ARG A 28 -20.66 -27.41 13.48
C ARG A 28 -20.63 -28.33 12.26
N PHE A 29 -21.51 -29.33 12.23
CA PHE A 29 -21.51 -30.37 11.19
C PHE A 29 -22.77 -30.34 10.31
N GLY A 30 -23.79 -29.57 10.65
CA GLY A 30 -25.03 -29.50 9.87
C GLY A 30 -25.96 -30.70 10.06
N VAL A 31 -25.73 -31.53 11.08
CA VAL A 31 -26.53 -32.73 11.33
C VAL A 31 -27.49 -32.53 12.48
N ASN A 32 -28.76 -32.86 12.22
CA ASN A 32 -29.84 -32.76 13.18
C ASN A 32 -29.97 -34.06 13.99
N LEU A 33 -29.29 -34.11 15.14
CA LEU A 33 -29.49 -35.15 16.15
C LEU A 33 -30.47 -34.64 17.19
N SER A 34 -31.74 -35.05 17.13
CA SER A 34 -32.72 -34.67 18.13
C SER A 34 -32.39 -35.30 19.49
N GLN A 35 -32.77 -34.64 20.59
CA GLN A 35 -32.55 -35.19 21.94
C GLN A 35 -33.16 -36.60 22.12
N ASN A 36 -34.27 -36.88 21.44
CA ASN A 36 -34.90 -38.21 21.47
C ASN A 36 -34.12 -39.29 20.73
N GLN A 37 -33.33 -38.93 19.71
CA GLN A 37 -32.41 -39.84 19.04
C GLN A 37 -31.16 -40.06 19.91
N LEU A 38 -30.58 -38.97 20.44
CA LEU A 38 -29.40 -39.02 21.30
C LEU A 38 -29.63 -39.87 22.56
N ARG A 39 -30.82 -39.81 23.18
CA ARG A 39 -31.18 -40.67 24.33
C ARG A 39 -31.21 -42.17 24.04
N LYS A 40 -31.21 -42.58 22.78
CA LYS A 40 -31.30 -43.98 22.34
C LYS A 40 -29.98 -44.53 21.82
N MET A 41 -28.94 -43.70 21.75
CA MET A 41 -27.63 -44.02 21.20
C MET A 41 -26.62 -44.07 22.34
N ASP A 42 -25.59 -44.91 22.20
CA ASP A 42 -24.43 -44.87 23.08
C ASP A 42 -23.41 -43.81 22.63
N ALA A 43 -22.39 -43.57 23.44
CA ALA A 43 -21.36 -42.57 23.14
C ALA A 43 -20.62 -42.86 21.82
N ASP A 44 -20.33 -44.13 21.55
CA ASP A 44 -19.65 -44.56 20.33
C ASP A 44 -20.51 -44.36 19.08
N GLU A 45 -21.82 -44.57 19.17
CA GLU A 45 -22.76 -44.35 18.08
C GLU A 45 -22.96 -42.87 17.80
N ILE A 46 -23.03 -42.03 18.83
CA ILE A 46 -23.06 -40.57 18.70
C ILE A 46 -21.76 -40.06 18.07
N ALA A 47 -20.60 -40.49 18.57
CA ALA A 47 -19.30 -40.12 18.03
C ALA A 47 -19.17 -40.51 16.55
N ARG A 48 -19.54 -41.75 16.20
CA ARG A 48 -19.53 -42.22 14.79
C ARG A 48 -20.42 -41.39 13.88
N GLN A 49 -21.64 -41.04 14.33
CA GLN A 49 -22.56 -40.21 13.54
C GLN A 49 -21.99 -38.81 13.32
N LEU A 50 -21.40 -38.20 14.34
CA LEU A 50 -20.76 -36.89 14.22
C LEU A 50 -19.50 -36.95 13.34
N SER A 51 -18.70 -38.01 13.42
CA SER A 51 -17.55 -38.21 12.53
C SER A 51 -17.95 -38.42 11.08
N LEU A 52 -19.03 -39.17 10.82
CA LEU A 52 -19.57 -39.37 9.48
C LEU A 52 -20.10 -38.05 8.91
N ALA A 53 -20.85 -37.30 9.71
CA ALA A 53 -21.33 -35.96 9.38
C ALA A 53 -20.17 -34.99 9.06
N ALA A 54 -19.13 -35.00 9.88
CA ALA A 54 -17.94 -34.19 9.67
C ALA A 54 -17.23 -34.57 8.35
N SER A 55 -17.13 -35.87 8.06
CA SER A 55 -16.50 -36.37 6.82
C SER A 55 -17.29 -35.96 5.58
N GLN A 56 -18.62 -36.16 5.59
CA GLN A 56 -19.49 -35.72 4.50
C GLN A 56 -19.38 -34.22 4.27
N ARG A 57 -19.35 -33.43 5.34
CA ARG A 57 -19.20 -31.98 5.24
C ARG A 57 -17.86 -31.58 4.66
N ILE A 58 -16.77 -32.31 4.94
CA ILE A 58 -15.45 -32.11 4.32
C ILE A 58 -15.53 -32.44 2.82
N ASP A 59 -16.17 -33.55 2.45
CA ASP A 59 -16.33 -33.97 1.07
C ASP A 59 -17.19 -32.97 0.25
N GLU A 60 -18.12 -32.28 0.91
CA GLU A 60 -18.95 -31.23 0.31
C GLU A 60 -18.26 -29.86 0.20
N ILE A 61 -17.05 -29.68 0.77
CA ILE A 61 -16.32 -28.41 0.67
C ILE A 61 -15.97 -28.14 -0.79
N ASN A 62 -16.54 -27.06 -1.33
CA ASN A 62 -16.20 -26.60 -2.66
C ASN A 62 -14.79 -25.98 -2.67
N LEU A 63 -13.82 -26.72 -3.17
CA LEU A 63 -12.43 -26.28 -3.34
C LEU A 63 -12.13 -25.71 -4.74
N SER A 64 -13.14 -25.48 -5.58
CA SER A 64 -12.93 -24.97 -6.95
C SER A 64 -12.16 -23.64 -6.99
N GLY A 65 -12.28 -22.80 -5.96
CA GLY A 65 -11.50 -21.56 -5.81
C GLY A 65 -9.99 -21.78 -5.66
N LEU A 66 -9.54 -23.00 -5.36
CA LEU A 66 -8.12 -23.35 -5.28
C LEU A 66 -7.50 -23.68 -6.65
N THR A 67 -8.32 -23.88 -7.68
CA THR A 67 -7.85 -24.27 -9.03
C THR A 67 -6.84 -23.26 -9.58
N GLN A 68 -7.04 -21.97 -9.32
CA GLN A 68 -6.14 -20.91 -9.76
C GLN A 68 -4.70 -21.07 -9.25
N PHE A 69 -4.49 -21.65 -8.06
CA PHE A 69 -3.15 -21.85 -7.48
C PHE A 69 -2.41 -23.04 -8.11
N LEU A 70 -3.13 -23.88 -8.84
CA LEU A 70 -2.58 -25.04 -9.55
C LEU A 70 -2.25 -24.71 -11.01
N GLU A 71 -2.62 -23.52 -11.50
CA GLU A 71 -2.25 -23.05 -12.83
C GLU A 71 -0.73 -22.85 -12.91
N GLU A 72 -0.09 -23.37 -13.96
CA GLU A 72 1.38 -23.34 -14.09
C GLU A 72 1.96 -21.92 -14.06
N ASP A 73 1.17 -20.92 -14.47
CA ASP A 73 1.57 -19.52 -14.53
C ASP A 73 1.21 -18.73 -13.27
N PHE A 74 0.56 -19.34 -12.27
CA PHE A 74 0.07 -18.65 -11.07
C PHE A 74 1.16 -17.83 -10.38
N ALA A 75 2.32 -18.43 -10.13
CA ALA A 75 3.44 -17.74 -9.48
C ALA A 75 3.93 -16.53 -10.29
N ARG A 76 3.93 -16.63 -11.62
CA ARG A 76 4.32 -15.52 -12.50
C ARG A 76 3.27 -14.41 -12.49
N ARG A 77 1.98 -14.75 -12.57
CA ARG A 77 0.90 -13.76 -12.46
C ARG A 77 0.88 -13.07 -11.10
N ALA A 78 1.09 -13.81 -10.02
CA ALA A 78 1.18 -13.26 -8.67
C ALA A 78 2.37 -12.30 -8.53
N LEU A 79 3.54 -12.65 -9.06
CA LEU A 79 4.70 -11.75 -9.10
C LEU A 79 4.43 -10.51 -9.95
N GLY A 80 3.81 -10.66 -11.12
CA GLY A 80 3.39 -9.55 -11.98
C GLY A 80 2.45 -8.58 -11.26
N ALA A 81 1.43 -9.11 -10.59
CA ALA A 81 0.50 -8.32 -9.77
C ALA A 81 1.21 -7.62 -8.62
N TRP A 82 2.16 -8.28 -7.95
CA TRP A 82 2.96 -7.66 -6.90
C TRP A 82 3.85 -6.53 -7.44
N VAL A 83 4.51 -6.71 -8.59
CA VAL A 83 5.33 -5.66 -9.22
C VAL A 83 4.48 -4.47 -9.66
N GLN A 84 3.30 -4.72 -10.23
CA GLN A 84 2.35 -3.65 -10.58
C GLN A 84 1.88 -2.92 -9.31
N GLY A 85 1.51 -3.65 -8.28
CA GLY A 85 1.10 -3.08 -7.00
C GLY A 85 2.22 -2.29 -6.32
N LYS A 86 3.48 -2.73 -6.38
CA LYS A 86 4.62 -2.08 -5.73
C LYS A 86 5.15 -0.89 -6.52
N PHE A 87 5.46 -1.10 -7.79
CA PHE A 87 6.20 -0.14 -8.63
C PHE A 87 5.33 0.55 -9.69
N ALA A 88 4.05 0.20 -9.81
CA ALA A 88 3.18 0.63 -10.92
C ALA A 88 3.74 0.24 -12.31
N ILE A 89 4.48 -0.88 -12.38
CA ILE A 89 5.06 -1.41 -13.62
C ILE A 89 4.24 -2.62 -14.06
N GLU A 90 3.73 -2.58 -15.29
CA GLU A 90 3.07 -3.72 -15.90
C GLU A 90 4.10 -4.69 -16.49
N LEU A 91 3.92 -5.98 -16.18
CA LEU A 91 4.76 -7.06 -16.68
C LEU A 91 3.93 -8.05 -17.48
N SER A 92 4.47 -8.44 -18.63
CA SER A 92 3.95 -9.56 -19.40
C SER A 92 4.45 -10.90 -18.83
N LEU A 93 3.78 -12.00 -19.18
CA LEU A 93 4.26 -13.34 -18.83
C LEU A 93 5.62 -13.66 -19.47
N GLU A 94 5.93 -13.04 -20.61
CA GLU A 94 7.22 -13.18 -21.30
C GLU A 94 8.36 -12.53 -20.51
N ASP A 95 8.11 -11.37 -19.87
CA ASP A 95 9.10 -10.72 -18.99
C ASP A 95 9.53 -11.63 -17.83
N LEU A 96 8.61 -12.50 -17.40
CA LEU A 96 8.75 -13.44 -16.28
C LEU A 96 9.08 -14.88 -16.71
N ALA A 97 9.39 -15.11 -17.99
CA ALA A 97 9.73 -16.43 -18.50
C ALA A 97 11.22 -16.79 -18.33
N GLY A 98 11.55 -18.06 -18.13
CA GLY A 98 12.94 -18.53 -18.00
C GLY A 98 13.39 -18.67 -16.54
N GLU A 99 14.71 -18.63 -16.34
CA GLU A 99 15.36 -18.86 -15.04
C GLU A 99 15.18 -17.68 -14.09
N VAL A 100 15.19 -17.98 -12.78
CA VAL A 100 14.94 -16.99 -11.72
C VAL A 100 15.91 -15.80 -11.78
N GLU A 101 17.19 -16.06 -12.06
CA GLU A 101 18.19 -14.99 -12.12
C GLU A 101 18.02 -14.10 -13.35
N ASP A 102 17.64 -14.65 -14.51
CA ASP A 102 17.35 -13.86 -15.70
C ASP A 102 16.12 -12.97 -15.48
N VAL A 103 15.07 -13.52 -14.84
CA VAL A 103 13.88 -12.76 -14.44
C VAL A 103 14.27 -11.65 -13.47
N ARG A 104 15.07 -11.94 -12.44
CA ARG A 104 15.55 -10.93 -11.49
C ARG A 104 16.28 -9.79 -12.20
N THR A 105 17.21 -10.09 -13.10
CA THR A 105 17.96 -9.07 -13.84
C THR A 105 17.04 -8.22 -14.71
N ARG A 106 16.12 -8.82 -15.46
CA ARG A 106 15.14 -8.08 -16.27
C ARG A 106 14.22 -7.20 -15.42
N LEU A 107 13.80 -7.68 -14.25
CA LEU A 107 12.98 -6.90 -13.32
C LEU A 107 13.73 -5.68 -12.80
N HIS A 108 14.98 -5.85 -12.37
CA HIS A 108 15.81 -4.73 -11.92
C HIS A 108 16.00 -3.70 -13.04
N ASP A 109 16.37 -4.12 -14.25
CA ASP A 109 16.52 -3.22 -15.40
C ASP A 109 15.21 -2.49 -15.75
N LYS A 110 14.04 -3.16 -15.67
CA LYS A 110 12.75 -2.50 -15.85
C LYS A 110 12.43 -1.48 -14.76
N ILE A 111 12.72 -1.80 -13.49
CA ILE A 111 12.51 -0.89 -12.36
C ILE A 111 13.42 0.33 -12.48
N ASP A 112 14.70 0.13 -12.80
CA ASP A 112 15.68 1.20 -12.98
C ASP A 112 15.27 2.12 -14.14
N ARG A 113 14.80 1.55 -15.27
CA ARG A 113 14.27 2.33 -16.40
C ARG A 113 13.00 3.09 -16.04
N ALA A 114 12.08 2.47 -15.30
CA ALA A 114 10.85 3.14 -14.86
C ALA A 114 11.17 4.33 -13.95
N TYR A 115 12.16 4.18 -13.06
CA TYR A 115 12.62 5.28 -12.21
C TYR A 115 13.31 6.38 -13.02
N ALA A 116 14.20 6.02 -13.94
CA ALA A 116 14.88 6.97 -14.82
C ALA A 116 13.88 7.75 -15.69
N GLN A 117 12.84 7.07 -16.20
CA GLN A 117 11.77 7.73 -16.94
C GLN A 117 10.99 8.70 -16.04
N ARG A 118 10.69 8.30 -14.80
CA ARG A 118 10.04 9.18 -13.84
C ARG A 118 10.89 10.41 -13.51
N GLU A 119 12.20 10.25 -13.39
CA GLU A 119 13.14 11.36 -13.16
C GLU A 119 13.10 12.40 -14.29
N VAL A 120 12.90 11.94 -15.53
CA VAL A 120 12.74 12.78 -16.72
C VAL A 120 11.37 13.48 -16.73
N GLU A 121 10.31 12.74 -16.48
CA GLU A 121 8.93 13.22 -16.63
C GLU A 121 8.50 14.12 -15.46
N TYR A 122 8.82 13.72 -14.23
CA TYR A 122 8.25 14.31 -13.03
C TYR A 122 8.46 15.83 -12.90
N PRO A 123 9.65 16.40 -13.19
CA PRO A 123 9.83 17.86 -13.19
C PRO A 123 8.89 18.60 -14.14
N VAL A 124 8.64 18.02 -15.32
CA VAL A 124 7.74 18.60 -16.33
C VAL A 124 6.30 18.47 -15.88
N GLU A 125 5.90 17.30 -15.40
CA GLU A 125 4.56 17.07 -14.84
C GLU A 125 4.25 18.05 -13.73
N TYR A 126 5.19 18.22 -12.81
CA TYR A 126 5.05 19.14 -11.70
C TYR A 126 4.82 20.58 -12.17
N ALA A 127 5.63 21.07 -13.13
CA ALA A 127 5.48 22.42 -13.66
C ALA A 127 4.14 22.61 -14.40
N LEU A 128 3.67 21.60 -15.14
CA LEU A 128 2.37 21.62 -15.80
C LEU A 128 1.22 21.58 -14.81
N ASP A 129 1.31 20.77 -13.76
CA ASP A 129 0.33 20.70 -12.68
C ASP A 129 0.22 22.05 -11.94
N MET A 130 1.35 22.72 -11.67
CA MET A 130 1.34 24.10 -11.13
C MET A 130 0.65 25.08 -12.09
N THR A 131 0.94 24.96 -13.39
CA THR A 131 0.36 25.83 -14.42
C THR A 131 -1.15 25.65 -14.47
N LEU A 132 -1.64 24.41 -14.45
CA LEU A 132 -3.07 24.08 -14.40
C LEU A 132 -3.73 24.63 -13.14
N ALA A 133 -3.11 24.45 -11.97
CA ALA A 133 -3.63 24.94 -10.70
C ALA A 133 -3.81 26.47 -10.67
N HIS A 134 -3.02 27.21 -11.48
CA HIS A 134 -3.10 28.66 -11.60
C HIS A 134 -3.86 29.14 -12.85
N GLY A 135 -4.80 28.35 -13.37
CA GLY A 135 -5.68 28.75 -14.49
C GLY A 135 -5.16 28.38 -15.88
N GLY A 136 -4.23 27.41 -15.96
CA GLY A 136 -3.75 26.84 -17.23
C GLY A 136 -3.02 27.85 -18.11
N LEU A 137 -2.87 27.51 -19.39
CA LEU A 137 -2.18 28.36 -20.36
C LEU A 137 -3.00 29.60 -20.76
N GLU A 138 -4.32 29.58 -20.57
CA GLU A 138 -5.17 30.74 -20.84
C GLU A 138 -4.81 31.94 -19.93
N ASN A 139 -4.35 31.66 -18.70
CA ASN A 139 -3.77 32.68 -17.83
C ASN A 139 -2.36 33.05 -18.30
N VAL A 140 -2.20 34.29 -18.78
CA VAL A 140 -0.92 34.84 -19.25
C VAL A 140 0.18 34.73 -18.19
N TYR A 141 -0.12 34.94 -16.91
CA TYR A 141 0.88 34.83 -15.84
C TYR A 141 1.38 33.40 -15.68
N SER A 142 0.48 32.42 -15.73
CA SER A 142 0.78 31.00 -15.60
C SER A 142 1.57 30.49 -16.81
N ALA A 143 1.14 30.86 -18.02
CA ALA A 143 1.89 30.57 -19.25
C ALA A 143 3.30 31.21 -19.26
N THR A 144 3.41 32.44 -18.77
CA THR A 144 4.72 33.12 -18.63
C THR A 144 5.61 32.39 -17.63
N ALA A 145 5.07 32.00 -16.47
CA ALA A 145 5.81 31.26 -15.45
C ALA A 145 6.33 29.91 -15.98
N LEU A 146 5.51 29.17 -16.74
CA LEU A 146 5.94 27.91 -17.38
C LEU A 146 7.03 28.15 -18.42
N ALA A 147 6.89 29.19 -19.26
CA ALA A 147 7.90 29.56 -20.26
C ALA A 147 9.24 29.88 -19.58
N GLU A 148 9.22 30.73 -18.56
CA GLU A 148 10.42 31.09 -17.81
C GLU A 148 11.06 29.88 -17.12
N TRP A 149 10.26 29.01 -16.51
CA TRP A 149 10.75 27.78 -15.90
C TRP A 149 11.46 26.90 -16.93
N ALA A 150 10.84 26.68 -18.09
CA ALA A 150 11.41 25.87 -19.17
C ALA A 150 12.68 26.49 -19.76
N ASN A 151 12.68 27.81 -19.94
CA ASN A 151 13.83 28.56 -20.45
C ASN A 151 15.00 28.48 -19.47
N ARG A 152 14.77 28.68 -18.17
CA ARG A 152 15.81 28.54 -17.13
C ARG A 152 16.32 27.10 -17.03
N LYS A 153 15.42 26.11 -17.06
CA LYS A 153 15.80 24.71 -16.86
C LYS A 153 16.55 24.15 -18.05
N TYR A 154 16.04 24.34 -19.27
CA TYR A 154 16.55 23.68 -20.47
C TYR A 154 17.27 24.59 -21.46
N GLY A 155 17.35 25.90 -21.19
CA GLY A 155 17.99 26.88 -22.09
C GLY A 155 17.15 27.17 -23.34
N LEU A 156 15.82 27.04 -23.24
CA LEU A 156 14.88 27.32 -24.33
C LEU A 156 14.62 28.83 -24.49
N ILE A 157 13.94 29.16 -25.58
CA ILE A 157 13.45 30.51 -25.88
C ILE A 157 11.95 30.39 -26.17
N LEU A 158 11.19 29.97 -25.16
CA LEU A 158 9.73 29.88 -25.22
C LEU A 158 9.09 31.18 -24.73
N THR A 159 7.99 31.55 -25.38
CA THR A 159 7.11 32.64 -24.98
C THR A 159 5.76 32.10 -24.49
N ALA A 160 5.03 32.91 -23.72
CA ALA A 160 3.67 32.57 -23.28
C ALA A 160 2.71 32.38 -24.48
N ASP A 161 2.91 33.15 -25.56
CA ASP A 161 2.08 33.07 -26.76
C ASP A 161 2.28 31.74 -27.48
N GLU A 162 3.53 31.32 -27.68
CA GLU A 162 3.84 30.01 -28.28
C GLU A 162 3.29 28.85 -27.44
N LEU A 163 3.39 28.92 -26.10
CA LEU A 163 2.81 27.88 -25.24
C LEU A 163 1.30 27.80 -25.39
N ARG A 164 0.61 28.94 -25.43
CA ARG A 164 -0.85 28.99 -25.64
C ARG A 164 -1.27 28.43 -26.99
N GLU A 165 -0.51 28.73 -28.04
CA GLU A 165 -0.74 28.20 -29.38
C GLU A 165 -0.51 26.68 -29.46
N MET A 166 0.53 26.17 -28.80
CA MET A 166 0.81 24.73 -28.74
C MET A 166 -0.26 23.96 -27.94
N GLY A 167 -0.76 24.55 -26.85
CA GLY A 167 -1.62 23.87 -25.89
C GLY A 167 -0.86 22.93 -24.95
N MET A 168 -1.55 22.42 -23.93
CA MET A 168 -0.93 21.67 -22.83
C MET A 168 -0.28 20.35 -23.26
N ASP A 169 -0.94 19.58 -24.12
CA ASP A 169 -0.43 18.25 -24.53
C ASP A 169 0.85 18.35 -25.38
N GLU A 170 0.90 19.34 -26.29
CA GLU A 170 2.10 19.58 -27.09
C GLU A 170 3.22 20.18 -26.25
N ALA A 171 2.90 21.11 -25.34
CA ALA A 171 3.86 21.64 -24.39
C ALA A 171 4.46 20.50 -23.54
N ARG A 172 3.63 19.57 -23.04
CA ARG A 172 4.07 18.39 -22.30
C ARG A 172 5.05 17.54 -23.11
N ARG A 173 4.66 17.14 -24.32
CA ARG A 173 5.52 16.32 -25.19
C ARG A 173 6.87 16.99 -25.46
N ARG A 174 6.85 18.28 -25.79
CA ARG A 174 8.07 19.06 -26.08
C ARG A 174 8.98 19.17 -24.85
N LEU A 175 8.41 19.50 -23.68
CA LEU A 175 9.18 19.69 -22.45
C LEU A 175 9.73 18.36 -21.90
N VAL A 176 8.99 17.26 -22.01
CA VAL A 176 9.49 15.91 -21.67
C VAL A 176 10.63 15.52 -22.60
N ALA A 177 10.52 15.77 -23.91
CA ALA A 177 11.60 15.49 -24.85
C ALA A 177 12.88 16.29 -24.53
N GLU A 178 12.74 17.57 -24.16
CA GLU A 178 13.88 18.38 -23.71
C GLU A 178 14.46 17.85 -22.40
N SER A 179 13.63 17.56 -21.40
CA SER A 179 14.07 16.93 -20.15
C SER A 179 14.85 15.64 -20.40
N GLN A 180 14.33 14.78 -21.26
CA GLN A 180 14.96 13.52 -21.64
C GLN A 180 16.31 13.75 -22.30
N SER A 181 16.40 14.70 -23.22
CA SER A 181 17.66 14.99 -23.90
C SER A 181 18.76 15.48 -22.95
N TRP A 182 18.40 16.12 -21.84
CA TRP A 182 19.33 16.62 -20.83
C TRP A 182 19.72 15.56 -19.80
N LEU A 183 18.78 14.69 -19.40
CA LEU A 183 18.97 13.70 -18.32
C LEU A 183 19.31 12.30 -18.81
N ALA A 184 18.76 11.88 -19.95
CA ALA A 184 18.95 10.56 -20.55
C ALA A 184 19.93 10.64 -21.73
N GLY A 185 21.23 10.67 -21.43
CA GLY A 185 22.27 10.68 -22.45
C GLY A 185 23.56 11.33 -21.97
N ASP A 186 24.33 11.87 -22.92
CA ASP A 186 25.62 12.53 -22.69
C ASP A 186 25.56 14.06 -22.90
N ARG A 187 24.36 14.62 -23.16
CA ARG A 187 24.20 16.05 -23.52
C ARG A 187 24.71 16.94 -22.41
N LEU A 188 24.37 16.63 -21.16
CA LEU A 188 24.81 17.42 -20.02
C LEU A 188 26.32 17.32 -19.83
N GLU A 189 26.89 16.11 -19.91
CA GLU A 189 28.33 15.89 -19.80
C GLU A 189 29.09 16.63 -20.90
N ARG A 190 28.58 16.58 -22.14
CA ARG A 190 29.17 17.32 -23.28
C ARG A 190 29.10 18.82 -23.06
N PHE A 191 27.94 19.34 -22.68
CA PHE A 191 27.77 20.76 -22.34
C PHE A 191 28.78 21.19 -21.27
N LEU A 192 28.93 20.42 -20.19
CA LEU A 192 29.87 20.73 -19.13
C LEU A 192 31.31 20.68 -19.63
N ARG A 193 31.71 19.65 -20.38
CA ARG A 193 33.07 19.54 -20.96
C ARG A 193 33.40 20.69 -21.90
N GLU A 194 32.43 21.16 -22.68
CA GLU A 194 32.59 22.32 -23.56
C GLU A 194 32.79 23.63 -22.78
N GLN A 195 32.06 23.82 -21.67
CA GLN A 195 32.18 25.03 -20.85
C GLN A 195 33.41 25.05 -19.92
N LEU A 196 33.83 23.87 -19.46
CA LEU A 196 34.84 23.69 -18.43
C LEU A 196 36.22 23.28 -18.99
N GLY A 197 36.27 22.69 -20.18
CA GLY A 197 37.49 22.13 -20.75
C GLY A 197 37.89 20.79 -20.12
N SER A 198 39.12 20.35 -20.40
CA SER A 198 39.61 19.03 -19.99
C SER A 198 40.09 18.94 -18.53
N ASP A 199 40.47 20.08 -17.94
CA ASP A 199 40.98 20.17 -16.56
C ASP A 199 40.41 21.43 -15.87
N PRO A 200 39.15 21.37 -15.38
CA PRO A 200 38.51 22.54 -14.81
C PRO A 200 39.02 22.90 -13.42
N GLY A 201 39.32 24.18 -13.25
CA GLY A 201 39.56 24.74 -11.92
C GLY A 201 38.25 24.92 -11.11
N PRO A 202 38.27 24.75 -9.78
CA PRO A 202 37.11 24.93 -8.92
C PRO A 202 36.40 26.28 -9.12
N GLN A 203 37.14 27.36 -9.31
CA GLN A 203 36.57 28.71 -9.48
C GLN A 203 35.70 28.83 -10.74
N GLN A 204 36.12 28.19 -11.84
CA GLN A 204 35.37 28.19 -13.10
C GLN A 204 34.07 27.38 -12.95
N ALA A 205 34.15 26.24 -12.26
CA ALA A 205 32.98 25.42 -11.95
C ALA A 205 31.96 26.17 -11.07
N ILE A 206 32.41 26.87 -10.02
CA ILE A 206 31.54 27.69 -9.16
C ILE A 206 30.80 28.76 -9.99
N GLU A 207 31.51 29.46 -10.87
CA GLU A 207 30.91 30.50 -11.71
C GLU A 207 29.86 29.94 -12.68
N LEU A 208 30.18 28.82 -13.33
CA LEU A 208 29.25 28.13 -14.24
C LEU A 208 28.01 27.66 -13.49
N VAL A 209 28.18 27.03 -12.32
CA VAL A 209 27.06 26.49 -11.55
C VAL A 209 26.14 27.59 -11.04
N ARG A 210 26.71 28.70 -10.55
CA ARG A 210 25.93 29.86 -10.11
C ARG A 210 25.14 30.48 -11.27
N SER A 211 25.78 30.69 -12.41
CA SER A 211 25.17 31.39 -13.55
C SER A 211 24.16 30.54 -14.31
N ARG A 212 24.41 29.24 -14.51
CA ARG A 212 23.56 28.36 -15.33
C ARG A 212 22.56 27.55 -14.51
N PHE A 213 22.92 27.11 -13.31
CA PHE A 213 22.15 26.18 -12.49
C PHE A 213 21.66 26.80 -11.18
N ASP A 214 21.80 28.12 -11.01
CA ASP A 214 21.27 28.88 -9.87
C ASP A 214 21.57 28.20 -8.52
N THR A 215 22.80 27.69 -8.40
CA THR A 215 23.25 26.93 -7.23
C THR A 215 24.59 27.49 -6.76
N GLU A 216 24.78 27.57 -5.44
CA GLU A 216 26.03 28.01 -4.84
C GLU A 216 26.89 26.80 -4.46
N LEU A 217 28.18 26.85 -4.81
CA LEU A 217 29.21 25.89 -4.41
C LEU A 217 30.39 26.63 -3.80
N GLY A 218 31.00 26.02 -2.79
CA GLY A 218 32.25 26.45 -2.18
C GLY A 218 33.45 25.64 -2.69
N MET A 219 34.66 26.18 -2.51
CA MET A 219 35.90 25.50 -2.89
C MET A 219 36.09 24.14 -2.20
N GLN A 220 35.53 23.99 -1.00
CA GLN A 220 35.60 22.77 -0.19
C GLN A 220 34.71 21.63 -0.70
N ASP A 221 33.75 21.91 -1.59
CA ASP A 221 32.78 20.91 -2.03
C ASP A 221 33.36 19.95 -3.07
N PHE A 222 34.50 20.29 -3.69
CA PHE A 222 35.03 19.57 -4.83
C PHE A 222 35.86 18.33 -4.49
N ASP A 223 36.48 18.25 -3.30
CA ASP A 223 37.33 17.13 -2.86
C ASP A 223 38.22 16.48 -3.94
N GLY A 224 38.79 17.29 -4.84
CA GLY A 224 39.63 16.84 -5.97
C GLY A 224 38.88 16.37 -7.23
N ASP A 225 37.55 16.25 -7.23
CA ASP A 225 36.71 15.92 -8.38
C ASP A 225 35.81 17.09 -8.81
N VAL A 226 36.42 18.07 -9.50
CA VAL A 226 35.71 19.27 -9.96
C VAL A 226 34.59 18.94 -10.94
N PHE A 227 34.87 18.06 -11.90
CA PHE A 227 33.91 17.72 -12.94
C PHE A 227 32.74 16.91 -12.38
N GLY A 228 32.98 15.89 -11.56
CA GLY A 228 31.95 15.04 -10.99
C GLY A 228 30.99 15.81 -10.08
N VAL A 229 31.51 16.70 -9.22
CA VAL A 229 30.67 17.56 -8.37
C VAL A 229 29.84 18.54 -9.19
N THR A 230 30.42 19.11 -10.24
CA THR A 230 29.69 20.01 -11.15
C THR A 230 28.58 19.26 -11.89
N LEU A 231 28.87 18.06 -12.41
CA LEU A 231 27.91 17.20 -13.07
C LEU A 231 26.77 16.80 -12.14
N GLN A 232 27.09 16.37 -10.92
CA GLN A 232 26.08 16.00 -9.94
C GLN A 232 25.19 17.20 -9.57
N THR A 233 25.77 18.38 -9.42
CA THR A 233 25.03 19.61 -9.12
C THR A 233 24.10 20.00 -10.26
N ALA A 234 24.59 19.97 -11.49
CA ALA A 234 23.79 20.26 -12.67
C ALA A 234 22.63 19.25 -12.85
N ARG A 235 22.89 17.95 -12.62
CA ARG A 235 21.84 16.92 -12.61
C ARG A 235 20.79 17.21 -11.53
N LYS A 236 21.21 17.53 -10.30
CA LYS A 236 20.31 17.90 -9.18
C LYS A 236 19.40 19.09 -9.53
N PHE A 237 19.91 20.09 -10.23
CA PHE A 237 19.10 21.23 -10.70
C PHE A 237 18.05 20.80 -11.74
N LEU A 238 18.42 19.97 -12.71
CA LEU A 238 17.50 19.48 -13.74
C LEU A 238 16.38 18.60 -13.15
N ARG A 239 16.71 17.73 -12.19
CA ARG A 239 15.74 16.85 -11.49
C ARG A 239 15.16 17.43 -10.19
N ARG A 240 15.30 18.74 -9.94
CA ARG A 240 15.04 19.37 -8.64
C ARG A 240 13.72 18.93 -7.99
N GLU A 241 12.63 18.96 -8.75
CA GLU A 241 11.29 18.61 -8.30
C GLU A 241 11.20 17.13 -7.87
N MET A 242 11.90 16.23 -8.58
CA MET A 242 12.02 14.82 -8.21
C MET A 242 12.81 14.64 -6.91
N ASN A 243 13.91 15.39 -6.73
CA ASN A 243 14.68 15.38 -5.48
C ASN A 243 13.86 15.91 -4.30
N GLU A 244 13.04 16.95 -4.51
CA GLU A 244 12.10 17.45 -3.51
C GLU A 244 11.05 16.38 -3.13
N LEU A 245 10.52 15.64 -4.12
CA LEU A 245 9.64 14.48 -3.87
C LEU A 245 10.35 13.39 -3.06
N GLU A 246 11.55 12.98 -3.46
CA GLU A 246 12.34 11.95 -2.77
C GLU A 246 12.58 12.31 -1.31
N ARG A 247 13.05 13.54 -1.07
CA ARG A 247 13.28 14.07 0.27
C ARG A 247 12.00 14.09 1.08
N PHE A 248 10.89 14.53 0.50
CA PHE A 248 9.59 14.57 1.15
C PHE A 248 9.15 13.17 1.60
N VAL A 249 9.15 12.20 0.67
CA VAL A 249 8.77 10.80 0.93
C VAL A 249 9.67 10.18 2.00
N LEU A 250 10.99 10.33 1.87
CA LEU A 250 11.95 9.76 2.83
C LEU A 250 11.75 10.33 4.24
N LEU A 251 11.70 11.65 4.38
CA LEU A 251 11.55 12.28 5.69
C LEU A 251 10.23 11.89 6.35
N GLN A 252 9.14 11.89 5.59
CA GLN A 252 7.82 11.55 6.14
C GLN A 252 7.76 10.10 6.64
N ILE A 253 8.29 9.15 5.88
CA ILE A 253 8.29 7.73 6.25
C ILE A 253 9.22 7.47 7.44
N VAL A 254 10.42 8.07 7.43
CA VAL A 254 11.38 7.93 8.52
C VAL A 254 10.83 8.52 9.81
N ASP A 255 10.25 9.72 9.76
CA ASP A 255 9.69 10.39 10.94
C ASP A 255 8.54 9.58 11.56
N SER A 256 7.63 9.05 10.73
CA SER A 256 6.54 8.20 11.22
C SER A 256 7.08 6.90 11.84
N SER A 257 7.94 6.19 11.11
CA SER A 257 8.47 4.89 11.55
C SER A 257 9.32 5.04 12.81
N TRP A 258 10.05 6.14 12.95
CA TRP A 258 10.83 6.44 14.14
C TRP A 258 9.95 6.72 15.36
N LYS A 259 8.87 7.48 15.22
CA LYS A 259 7.91 7.72 16.31
C LYS A 259 7.29 6.42 16.80
N ASP A 260 6.87 5.56 15.87
CA ASP A 260 6.31 4.24 16.20
C ASP A 260 7.34 3.35 16.90
N HIS A 261 8.60 3.39 16.44
CA HIS A 261 9.70 2.66 17.08
C HIS A 261 9.96 3.17 18.50
N LEU A 262 9.99 4.48 18.75
CA LEU A 262 10.16 5.04 20.10
C LEU A 262 9.06 4.56 21.04
N LEU A 263 7.79 4.57 20.59
CA LEU A 263 6.67 4.05 21.37
C LEU A 263 6.81 2.54 21.65
N ALA A 264 7.22 1.76 20.64
CA ALA A 264 7.47 0.33 20.80
C ALA A 264 8.61 0.05 21.80
N MET A 265 9.66 0.88 21.81
CA MET A 265 10.76 0.79 22.76
C MET A 265 10.31 1.11 24.21
N ASP A 266 9.41 2.07 24.40
CA ASP A 266 8.81 2.36 25.71
C ASP A 266 7.96 1.19 26.23
N HIS A 267 7.17 0.57 25.36
CA HIS A 267 6.42 -0.65 25.69
C HIS A 267 7.35 -1.83 25.99
N LEU A 268 8.40 -2.02 25.19
CA LEU A 268 9.40 -3.06 25.41
C LEU A 268 10.07 -2.88 26.77
N LYS A 269 10.48 -1.66 27.11
CA LYS A 269 11.10 -1.33 28.40
C LYS A 269 10.18 -1.66 29.58
N SER A 270 8.88 -1.40 29.42
CA SER A 270 7.88 -1.68 30.46
C SER A 270 7.64 -3.19 30.63
N ALA A 271 7.66 -3.95 29.53
CA ALA A 271 7.43 -5.40 29.55
C ALA A 271 8.67 -6.23 29.89
N ILE A 272 9.88 -5.75 29.60
CA ILE A 272 11.13 -6.51 29.78
C ILE A 272 11.40 -6.86 31.25
N GLY A 273 10.86 -6.07 32.18
CA GLY A 273 10.94 -6.33 33.62
C GLY A 273 10.32 -7.67 34.00
N LEU A 274 9.27 -8.12 33.30
CA LEU A 274 8.61 -9.41 33.50
C LEU A 274 9.44 -10.59 32.94
N ARG A 275 10.46 -10.34 32.11
CA ARG A 275 11.37 -11.39 31.61
C ARG A 275 12.49 -11.75 32.59
N SER A 276 12.72 -10.94 33.62
CA SER A 276 13.64 -11.28 34.71
C SER A 276 13.25 -12.57 35.45
N TYR A 277 11.99 -12.98 35.38
CA TYR A 277 11.48 -14.25 35.91
C TYR A 277 11.98 -15.49 35.13
N ALA A 278 12.56 -15.32 33.94
CA ALA A 278 13.09 -16.40 33.10
C ALA A 278 14.62 -16.54 33.16
N GLU A 279 15.27 -16.02 34.21
CA GLU A 279 16.73 -16.07 34.43
C GLU A 279 17.60 -15.44 33.33
N GLN A 280 17.01 -14.65 32.44
CA GLN A 280 17.74 -13.88 31.43
C GLN A 280 18.00 -12.45 31.93
N ASP A 281 19.21 -11.93 31.67
CA ASP A 281 19.54 -10.52 31.96
C ASP A 281 18.61 -9.59 31.16
N PRO A 282 17.72 -8.81 31.82
CA PRO A 282 16.75 -7.95 31.14
C PRO A 282 17.42 -6.91 30.25
N ARG A 283 18.63 -6.46 30.58
CA ARG A 283 19.37 -5.48 29.79
C ARG A 283 19.87 -6.09 28.49
N VAL A 284 20.33 -7.34 28.53
CA VAL A 284 20.75 -8.09 27.33
C VAL A 284 19.54 -8.38 26.44
N ALA A 285 18.43 -8.81 27.02
CA ALA A 285 17.19 -9.07 26.31
C ALA A 285 16.63 -7.78 25.64
N TYR A 286 16.61 -6.66 26.36
CA TYR A 286 16.20 -5.36 25.83
C TYR A 286 17.07 -4.93 24.65
N LYS A 287 18.40 -5.02 24.77
CA LYS A 287 19.32 -4.66 23.69
C LYS A 287 19.11 -5.52 22.44
N ARG A 288 18.92 -6.83 22.62
CA ARG A 288 18.71 -7.77 21.52
C ARG A 288 17.38 -7.51 20.82
N GLU A 289 16.29 -7.39 21.57
CA GLU A 289 14.95 -7.19 21.02
C GLU A 289 14.82 -5.80 20.38
N GLY A 290 15.30 -4.74 21.05
CA GLY A 290 15.32 -3.39 20.50
C GLY A 290 16.17 -3.29 19.24
N GLY A 291 17.33 -3.97 19.22
CA GLY A 291 18.17 -4.06 18.02
C GLY A 291 17.46 -4.74 16.84
N LYS A 292 16.68 -5.80 17.10
CA LYS A 292 15.86 -6.46 16.09
C LYS A 292 14.77 -5.51 15.57
N GLN A 293 13.99 -4.91 16.48
CA GLN A 293 12.92 -3.96 16.10
C GLN A 293 13.45 -2.77 15.30
N PHE A 294 14.66 -2.30 15.59
CA PHE A 294 15.31 -1.24 14.81
C PHE A 294 15.65 -1.69 13.38
N GLN A 295 16.17 -2.92 13.20
CA GLN A 295 16.43 -3.45 11.85
C GLN A 295 15.13 -3.68 11.07
N ASP A 296 14.10 -4.20 11.73
CA ASP A 296 12.78 -4.39 11.15
C ASP A 296 12.17 -3.03 10.73
N MET A 297 12.33 -1.99 11.56
CA MET A 297 11.93 -0.62 11.22
C MET A 297 12.69 -0.10 9.98
N LEU A 298 14.01 -0.27 9.91
CA LEU A 298 14.79 0.15 8.74
C LEU A 298 14.40 -0.60 7.46
N ALA A 299 14.09 -1.89 7.55
CA ALA A 299 13.57 -2.66 6.42
C ALA A 299 12.19 -2.14 5.98
N GLY A 300 11.28 -1.90 6.94
CA GLY A 300 9.96 -1.32 6.67
C GLY A 300 10.04 0.08 6.04
N VAL A 301 11.01 0.91 6.44
CA VAL A 301 11.26 2.21 5.79
C VAL A 301 11.61 2.01 4.31
N ARG A 302 12.52 1.10 3.98
CA ARG A 302 12.90 0.83 2.58
C ARG A 302 11.70 0.37 1.75
N ASP A 303 10.89 -0.55 2.29
CA ASP A 303 9.70 -1.04 1.61
C ASP A 303 8.70 0.08 1.33
N LYS A 304 8.32 0.86 2.35
CA LYS A 304 7.39 1.98 2.22
C LYS A 304 7.88 3.03 1.23
N VAL A 305 9.19 3.35 1.22
CA VAL A 305 9.77 4.31 0.27
C VAL A 305 9.59 3.80 -1.15
N THR A 306 9.91 2.53 -1.41
CA THR A 306 9.75 1.95 -2.75
C THR A 306 8.29 1.84 -3.18
N ASP A 307 7.36 1.63 -2.24
CA ASP A 307 5.92 1.58 -2.54
C ASP A 307 5.36 2.95 -2.94
N MET A 308 5.92 4.04 -2.40
CA MET A 308 5.42 5.40 -2.60
C MET A 308 6.08 6.13 -3.77
N ILE A 309 7.40 5.97 -3.95
CA ILE A 309 8.17 6.87 -4.84
C ILE A 309 7.72 6.82 -6.30
N PHE A 310 7.18 5.69 -6.76
CA PHE A 310 6.64 5.51 -8.12
C PHE A 310 5.22 6.05 -8.30
N LYS A 311 4.48 6.29 -7.22
CA LYS A 311 3.03 6.58 -7.27
C LYS A 311 2.69 8.00 -6.84
N VAL A 312 3.41 8.55 -5.86
CA VAL A 312 3.08 9.84 -5.23
C VAL A 312 3.50 11.01 -6.11
N LYS A 313 2.62 12.01 -6.22
CA LYS A 313 2.93 13.33 -6.79
C LYS A 313 2.74 14.41 -5.71
N LEU A 314 3.61 15.42 -5.71
CA LEU A 314 3.41 16.62 -4.89
C LEU A 314 2.35 17.50 -5.54
N SER A 315 1.27 17.81 -4.81
CA SER A 315 0.25 18.76 -5.28
C SER A 315 0.69 20.20 -5.05
N ALA A 316 0.09 21.14 -5.79
CA ALA A 316 0.30 22.58 -5.61
C ALA A 316 -0.04 23.04 -4.19
N GLU A 317 -1.08 22.45 -3.60
CA GLU A 317 -1.57 22.74 -2.25
C GLU A 317 -0.60 22.25 -1.15
N ALA A 318 0.19 21.21 -1.43
CA ALA A 318 1.18 20.69 -0.49
C ALA A 318 2.38 21.65 -0.33
N GLN A 319 2.68 22.50 -1.32
CA GLN A 319 3.84 23.39 -1.28
C GLN A 319 3.57 24.72 -0.56
N VAL A 320 2.33 25.23 -0.62
CA VAL A 320 1.90 26.48 0.06
C VAL A 320 1.91 26.33 1.59
N ASN A 321 1.78 25.10 2.11
CA ASN A 321 1.77 24.81 3.54
C ASN A 321 3.14 24.40 4.11
N SER A 322 4.25 24.81 3.49
CA SER A 322 5.56 24.62 4.10
C SER A 322 5.71 25.56 5.31
N VAL A 323 6.16 25.00 6.45
CA VAL A 323 6.25 25.59 7.80
C VAL A 323 5.00 25.30 8.68
N TYR A 324 5.00 24.10 9.28
CA TYR A 324 4.21 23.64 10.46
C TYR A 324 2.84 22.93 10.34
N GLN A 325 2.21 22.72 9.18
CA GLN A 325 0.87 22.05 9.14
C GLN A 325 0.68 20.84 8.21
N ILE A 326 1.75 20.27 7.62
CA ILE A 326 1.66 19.08 6.73
C ILE A 326 1.81 17.75 7.49
N SER A 327 1.48 17.68 8.79
CA SER A 327 1.44 16.39 9.49
C SER A 327 0.06 15.73 9.47
N SER A 328 -1.00 16.46 9.08
CA SER A 328 -2.37 15.95 9.10
C SER A 328 -2.91 15.63 7.70
N ALA A 329 -2.83 16.56 6.75
CA ALA A 329 -3.46 16.40 5.43
C ALA A 329 -2.82 15.30 4.55
N VAL A 330 -1.49 15.15 4.60
CA VAL A 330 -0.80 14.08 3.86
C VAL A 330 -0.81 12.77 4.65
N HIS A 331 -0.94 12.83 5.98
CA HIS A 331 -1.14 11.63 6.79
C HIS A 331 -2.50 10.99 6.50
N GLU A 332 -3.51 11.78 6.15
CA GLU A 332 -4.82 11.30 5.69
C GLU A 332 -4.77 10.66 4.29
N GLN A 333 -4.02 11.25 3.34
CA GLN A 333 -3.77 10.62 2.03
C GLN A 333 -2.90 9.36 2.15
N LEU A 334 -1.93 9.33 3.06
CA LEU A 334 -1.07 8.16 3.28
C LEU A 334 -1.77 7.05 4.06
N GLN A 335 -2.61 7.39 5.03
CA GLN A 335 -3.56 6.44 5.63
C GLN A 335 -4.52 5.93 4.56
N GLY A 336 -4.91 6.76 3.59
CA GLY A 336 -5.65 6.35 2.40
C GLY A 336 -4.88 5.37 1.52
N TYR A 337 -3.56 5.51 1.37
CA TYR A 337 -2.72 4.54 0.67
C TYR A 337 -2.46 3.26 1.48
N ASP A 338 -2.28 3.34 2.79
CA ASP A 338 -2.22 2.16 3.68
C ASP A 338 -3.57 1.43 3.69
N HIS A 339 -4.69 2.15 3.66
CA HIS A 339 -6.04 1.61 3.49
C HIS A 339 -6.28 1.08 2.09
N LEU A 340 -5.75 1.70 1.03
CA LEU A 340 -5.85 1.19 -0.34
C LEU A 340 -4.96 -0.05 -0.52
N ALA A 341 -3.78 -0.09 0.09
CA ALA A 341 -2.91 -1.26 0.10
C ALA A 341 -3.51 -2.39 0.94
N GLN A 342 -4.15 -2.08 2.07
CA GLN A 342 -4.95 -3.02 2.85
C GLN A 342 -6.20 -3.45 2.10
N ASP A 343 -6.95 -2.56 1.46
CA ASP A 343 -8.14 -2.87 0.65
C ASP A 343 -7.76 -3.69 -0.58
N MET A 344 -6.60 -3.46 -1.20
CA MET A 344 -6.10 -4.28 -2.31
C MET A 344 -5.60 -5.65 -1.81
N ALA A 345 -4.99 -5.73 -0.62
CA ALA A 345 -4.64 -6.99 0.03
C ALA A 345 -5.88 -7.77 0.48
N ASP A 346 -6.90 -7.06 0.98
CA ASP A 346 -8.19 -7.58 1.41
C ASP A 346 -9.06 -7.95 0.22
N GLN A 347 -9.00 -7.23 -0.91
CA GLN A 347 -9.66 -7.61 -2.18
C GLN A 347 -8.98 -8.79 -2.84
N ALA A 348 -7.64 -8.91 -2.73
CA ALA A 348 -6.92 -10.12 -3.13
C ALA A 348 -7.24 -11.32 -2.21
N ALA A 349 -7.59 -11.06 -0.94
CA ALA A 349 -8.09 -12.07 0.00
C ALA A 349 -9.61 -12.31 -0.07
N ALA A 350 -10.39 -11.40 -0.67
CA ALA A 350 -11.86 -11.39 -0.71
C ALA A 350 -12.46 -11.76 -2.08
N ALA A 351 -11.72 -12.46 -2.93
CA ALA A 351 -12.36 -13.39 -3.87
C ALA A 351 -12.77 -14.65 -3.08
N THR A 352 -13.72 -14.61 -2.15
CA THR A 352 -15.17 -14.57 -2.42
C THR A 352 -15.93 -14.28 -1.12
N PRO A 353 -16.88 -13.34 -1.11
CA PRO A 353 -18.06 -13.53 -0.28
C PRO A 353 -19.31 -13.49 -1.16
N GLN A 354 -20.00 -14.63 -1.24
CA GLN A 354 -21.37 -14.64 -1.71
C GLN A 354 -22.18 -13.66 -0.86
N LYS A 355 -22.71 -12.63 -1.53
CA LYS A 355 -23.64 -11.66 -0.98
C LYS A 355 -24.90 -12.43 -0.54
N ILE A 356 -25.01 -12.73 0.75
CA ILE A 356 -26.24 -13.25 1.33
C ILE A 356 -27.26 -12.13 1.22
N GLU A 357 -28.23 -12.29 0.31
CA GLU A 357 -29.39 -11.41 0.26
C GLU A 357 -30.14 -11.50 1.59
N THR A 358 -30.24 -10.36 2.28
CA THR A 358 -31.05 -10.26 3.49
C THR A 358 -32.52 -10.41 3.09
N ILE A 359 -33.15 -11.46 3.61
CA ILE A 359 -34.59 -11.69 3.45
C ILE A 359 -35.34 -10.48 4.03
N ARG A 360 -35.85 -9.60 3.15
CA ARG A 360 -36.84 -8.59 3.52
C ARG A 360 -38.11 -9.34 3.89
N ARG A 361 -38.56 -9.20 5.14
CA ARG A 361 -39.85 -9.75 5.58
C ARG A 361 -40.98 -8.94 4.94
N ASP A 362 -41.77 -9.57 4.09
CA ASP A 362 -42.97 -8.98 3.47
C ASP A 362 -44.18 -8.82 4.42
N VAL A 363 -44.00 -9.07 5.72
CA VAL A 363 -45.10 -9.00 6.69
C VAL A 363 -44.76 -7.98 7.79
N PRO A 364 -45.61 -6.96 8.01
CA PRO A 364 -45.45 -6.02 9.12
C PRO A 364 -45.39 -6.76 10.46
N ARG A 365 -44.52 -6.32 11.38
CA ARG A 365 -44.53 -6.82 12.77
C ARG A 365 -45.90 -6.54 13.38
N VAL A 366 -46.71 -7.58 13.53
CA VAL A 366 -48.01 -7.51 14.21
C VAL A 366 -47.76 -7.22 15.69
N GLY A 367 -48.28 -6.09 16.17
CA GLY A 367 -48.15 -5.69 17.56
C GLY A 367 -48.95 -6.62 18.48
N ARG A 368 -48.48 -6.79 19.72
CA ARG A 368 -49.07 -7.71 20.72
C ARG A 368 -50.57 -7.47 20.98
N ASN A 369 -51.09 -6.27 20.72
CA ASN A 369 -52.50 -5.92 20.89
C ASN A 369 -53.30 -5.80 19.58
N ASP A 370 -52.68 -6.00 18.41
CA ASP A 370 -53.33 -5.86 17.11
C ASP A 370 -54.21 -7.07 16.79
N PRO A 371 -55.16 -6.94 15.82
CA PRO A 371 -55.95 -8.08 15.36
C PRO A 371 -55.04 -9.21 14.85
N CYS A 372 -55.31 -10.43 15.31
CA CYS A 372 -54.49 -11.57 14.97
C CYS A 372 -54.62 -11.92 13.46
N PRO A 373 -53.52 -12.05 12.72
CA PRO A 373 -53.54 -12.24 11.27
C PRO A 373 -54.13 -13.60 10.82
N CYS A 374 -54.38 -14.52 11.75
CA CYS A 374 -55.09 -15.77 11.47
C CYS A 374 -56.60 -15.61 11.23
N GLY A 375 -57.13 -14.38 11.25
CA GLY A 375 -58.54 -14.09 10.95
C GLY A 375 -59.51 -14.38 12.10
N SER A 376 -59.02 -14.70 13.30
CA SER A 376 -59.86 -15.10 14.44
C SER A 376 -60.66 -13.98 15.12
N GLY A 377 -60.46 -12.72 14.71
CA GLY A 377 -61.09 -11.54 15.32
C GLY A 377 -60.58 -11.18 16.73
N LYS A 378 -59.63 -11.93 17.28
CA LYS A 378 -59.04 -11.71 18.63
C LYS A 378 -57.70 -10.95 18.54
N LYS A 379 -57.30 -10.27 19.62
CA LYS A 379 -55.97 -9.62 19.73
C LYS A 379 -54.85 -10.67 19.70
N PHE A 380 -53.72 -10.37 19.04
CA PHE A 380 -52.60 -11.30 18.80
C PHE A 380 -52.13 -12.03 20.07
N LYS A 381 -51.91 -11.33 21.19
CA LYS A 381 -51.53 -11.94 22.48
C LYS A 381 -52.52 -12.93 23.09
N LYS A 382 -53.76 -12.94 22.63
CA LYS A 382 -54.81 -13.87 23.11
C LYS A 382 -55.08 -14.99 22.08
N CYS A 383 -54.32 -15.05 20.99
CA CYS A 383 -54.44 -16.05 19.94
C CYS A 383 -53.05 -16.59 19.58
N CYS A 384 -52.53 -16.35 18.37
CA CYS A 384 -51.26 -16.92 17.92
C CYS A 384 -50.02 -16.43 18.71
N GLY A 385 -50.11 -15.32 19.44
CA GLY A 385 -49.05 -14.81 20.31
C GLY A 385 -49.23 -15.14 21.80
N LYS A 386 -50.03 -16.16 22.13
CA LYS A 386 -50.31 -16.54 23.53
C LYS A 386 -49.16 -17.34 24.18
N ASP A 387 -48.36 -18.03 23.36
CA ASP A 387 -47.22 -18.85 23.79
C ASP A 387 -45.87 -18.35 23.21
N VAL A 388 -45.85 -17.11 22.71
CA VAL A 388 -44.65 -16.43 22.22
C VAL A 388 -44.29 -15.38 23.26
N GLU A 389 -43.33 -15.70 24.15
CA GLU A 389 -42.74 -14.73 25.09
C GLU A 389 -41.89 -13.68 24.36
#